data_AF-A0A356EQJ3-F1
#
_entry.id   AF-A0A356EQJ3-F1
#
_cell.length_a   1.000
_cell.length_b   1.000
_cell.length_c   1.000
_cell.angle_alpha   90.00
_cell.angle_beta   90.00
_cell.angle_gamma   90.00
#
_symmetry.space_group_name_H-M   'P 1'
#
loop_
_entity.id
_entity.type
_entity.pdbx_description
1 polymer ?
#
loop_
_entity_poly.entity_id
_entity_poly.type
_entity_poly.pdbx_seq_one_letter_code
_entity_poly.pdbx_strand_id
1 'polypeptide(L)'
;MLHEYPTLMSDKATSDDIEDLLEEYGRALDQCDQLFPPNFALAPFVQYQVEDNFKRARVRIDLNKSLEAEAAGDLATAANFQEKVLEWWKLLIADVPSLEQASNRAITDEILATVAKYADTLRKLDRPIPGNFLLHGFVRIQMEHDPQTRLAQEAIESGRIAAEDGELEAAQKAYEQGFALWRTVLDRYPSVLADSTIGEELIAVIDEYRELLEKRKEEMPKDFILQDVVERYGQ
;
A
#
# COMPACT_ATOMS: atom_id res chain seq x y z
N MET A 1 21.01 -16.64 8.72
CA MET A 1 19.90 -17.57 8.98
C MET A 1 19.33 -18.15 7.66
N LEU A 2 20.19 -18.52 6.70
CA LEU A 2 19.78 -19.17 5.43
C LEU A 2 20.05 -20.70 5.45
N HIS A 3 20.22 -21.28 6.65
CA HIS A 3 20.76 -22.63 6.83
C HIS A 3 19.74 -23.69 7.26
N GLU A 4 18.46 -23.35 7.41
CA GLU A 4 17.52 -24.32 8.00
C GLU A 4 17.02 -25.39 7.03
N TYR A 5 17.15 -25.20 5.70
CA TYR A 5 16.63 -26.19 4.73
C TYR A 5 17.46 -26.36 3.44
N PRO A 6 18.79 -26.59 3.50
CA PRO A 6 19.62 -26.73 2.31
C PRO A 6 19.17 -27.87 1.36
N THR A 7 18.51 -28.90 1.88
CA THR A 7 17.96 -30.02 1.11
C THR A 7 16.69 -29.66 0.33
N LEU A 8 15.78 -28.86 0.90
CA LEU A 8 14.56 -28.41 0.19
C LEU A 8 14.91 -27.48 -0.99
N MET A 9 15.97 -26.69 -0.85
CA MET A 9 16.41 -25.70 -1.86
C MET A 9 17.24 -26.32 -2.99
N SER A 10 17.84 -27.49 -2.77
CA SER A 10 18.72 -28.14 -3.75
C SER A 10 18.02 -29.12 -4.68
N ASP A 11 16.84 -29.60 -4.28
CA ASP A 11 16.05 -30.52 -5.09
C ASP A 11 14.96 -29.76 -5.84
N LYS A 12 15.10 -29.70 -7.16
CA LYS A 12 14.19 -28.94 -8.02
C LYS A 12 12.75 -29.43 -7.90
N ALA A 13 12.53 -30.75 -7.85
CA ALA A 13 11.18 -31.31 -7.77
C ALA A 13 10.47 -30.84 -6.49
N THR A 14 11.17 -30.89 -5.35
CA THR A 14 10.64 -30.39 -4.08
C THR A 14 10.38 -28.88 -4.11
N SER A 15 11.24 -28.09 -4.75
CA SER A 15 11.03 -26.64 -4.92
C SER A 15 9.77 -26.35 -5.74
N ASP A 16 9.61 -27.03 -6.87
CA ASP A 16 8.46 -26.88 -7.76
C ASP A 16 7.16 -27.28 -7.01
N ASP A 17 7.16 -28.38 -6.24
CA ASP A 17 6.01 -28.79 -5.42
C ASP A 17 5.64 -27.76 -4.34
N ILE A 18 6.63 -27.10 -3.72
CA ILE A 18 6.38 -26.04 -2.73
C ILE A 18 5.82 -24.80 -3.41
N GLU A 19 6.28 -24.45 -4.61
CA GLU A 19 5.75 -23.35 -5.41
C GLU A 19 4.27 -23.54 -5.74
N ASP A 20 3.90 -24.74 -6.19
CA ASP A 20 2.51 -25.10 -6.46
C ASP A 20 1.64 -24.98 -5.19
N LEU A 21 2.14 -25.46 -4.04
CA LEU A 21 1.45 -25.32 -2.75
C LEU A 21 1.28 -23.85 -2.32
N LEU A 22 2.30 -23.01 -2.56
CA LEU A 22 2.22 -21.58 -2.26
C LEU A 22 1.18 -20.88 -3.14
N GLU A 23 1.09 -21.26 -4.41
CA GLU A 23 0.08 -20.71 -5.32
C GLU A 23 -1.33 -21.15 -4.92
N GLU A 24 -1.54 -22.43 -4.62
CA GLU A 24 -2.83 -22.93 -4.16
C GLU A 24 -3.27 -22.28 -2.85
N TYR A 25 -2.36 -22.16 -1.88
CA TYR A 25 -2.66 -21.50 -0.62
C TYR A 25 -2.95 -20.01 -0.82
N GLY A 26 -2.18 -19.34 -1.68
CA GLY A 26 -2.43 -17.96 -2.04
C GLY A 26 -3.82 -17.75 -2.66
N ARG A 27 -4.25 -18.62 -3.57
CA ARG A 27 -5.62 -18.57 -4.13
C ARG A 27 -6.70 -18.76 -3.06
N ALA A 28 -6.47 -19.64 -2.08
CA ALA A 28 -7.41 -19.84 -0.97
C ALA A 28 -7.50 -18.60 -0.06
N LEU A 29 -6.37 -17.93 0.19
CA LEU A 29 -6.32 -16.69 0.95
C LEU A 29 -7.04 -15.55 0.23
N ASP A 30 -6.87 -15.42 -1.09
CA ASP A 30 -7.56 -14.45 -1.94
C ASP A 30 -9.09 -14.58 -1.82
N GLN A 31 -9.60 -15.80 -1.92
CA GLN A 31 -11.04 -16.09 -1.77
C GLN A 31 -11.60 -15.72 -0.39
N CYS A 32 -10.73 -15.66 0.62
CA CYS A 32 -11.09 -15.34 2.00
C CYS A 32 -10.80 -13.87 2.37
N ASP A 33 -10.28 -13.06 1.45
CA ASP A 33 -9.78 -11.70 1.71
C ASP A 33 -8.76 -11.70 2.88
N GLN A 34 -7.74 -12.55 2.76
CA GLN A 34 -6.68 -12.72 3.76
C GLN A 34 -5.28 -12.61 3.15
N LEU A 35 -4.33 -12.19 3.99
CA LEU A 35 -2.90 -12.31 3.72
C LEU A 35 -2.34 -13.59 4.34
N PHE A 36 -1.15 -14.00 3.89
CA PHE A 36 -0.36 -14.99 4.62
C PHE A 36 -0.15 -14.53 6.07
N PRO A 37 -0.14 -15.46 7.05
CA PRO A 37 0.05 -15.09 8.45
C PRO A 37 1.45 -14.48 8.69
N PRO A 38 1.62 -13.54 9.64
CA PRO A 38 2.91 -12.89 9.88
C PRO A 38 4.06 -13.84 10.21
N ASN A 39 3.75 -15.00 10.80
CA ASN A 39 4.69 -16.06 11.15
C ASN A 39 4.63 -17.24 10.15
N PHE A 40 4.37 -16.95 8.88
CA PHE A 40 4.25 -17.96 7.83
C PHE A 40 5.50 -18.86 7.75
N ALA A 41 5.29 -20.17 7.90
CA ALA A 41 6.36 -21.14 8.07
C ALA A 41 7.30 -21.23 6.85
N LEU A 42 6.80 -20.97 5.64
CA LEU A 42 7.60 -20.99 4.41
C LEU A 42 8.12 -19.61 3.99
N ALA A 43 8.00 -18.58 4.84
CA ALA A 43 8.60 -17.27 4.57
C ALA A 43 10.12 -17.33 4.29
N PRO A 44 10.93 -18.20 4.93
CA PRO A 44 12.34 -18.40 4.57
C PRO A 44 12.55 -19.00 3.17
N PHE A 45 11.64 -19.85 2.71
CA PHE A 45 11.66 -20.40 1.34
C PHE A 45 11.42 -19.29 0.32
N VAL A 46 10.37 -18.50 0.52
CA VAL A 46 10.08 -17.32 -0.30
C VAL A 46 11.27 -16.35 -0.29
N GLN A 47 11.89 -16.13 0.87
CA GLN A 47 13.06 -15.27 0.97
C GLN A 47 14.21 -15.77 0.10
N TYR A 48 14.48 -17.08 0.11
CA TYR A 48 15.50 -17.66 -0.74
C TYR A 48 15.18 -17.47 -2.23
N GLN A 49 13.95 -17.77 -2.66
CA GLN A 49 13.53 -17.56 -4.05
C GLN A 49 13.75 -16.13 -4.50
N VAL A 50 13.40 -15.16 -3.65
CA VAL A 50 13.63 -13.75 -3.93
C VAL A 50 15.12 -13.43 -4.00
N GLU A 51 15.91 -13.89 -3.03
CA GLU A 51 17.34 -13.57 -2.94
C GLU A 51 18.17 -14.22 -4.06
N ASP A 52 17.78 -15.39 -4.55
CA ASP A 52 18.41 -16.07 -5.69
C ASP A 52 17.95 -15.51 -7.06
N ASN A 53 16.83 -14.78 -7.09
CA ASN A 53 16.30 -14.22 -8.34
C ASN A 53 17.17 -13.05 -8.84
N PHE A 54 17.60 -13.10 -10.12
CA PHE A 54 18.41 -12.02 -10.69
C PHE A 54 17.71 -10.64 -10.67
N LYS A 55 16.35 -10.60 -10.68
CA LYS A 55 15.56 -9.36 -10.58
C LYS A 55 15.79 -8.69 -9.23
N ARG A 56 15.98 -9.45 -8.16
CA ARG A 56 16.39 -8.93 -6.84
C ARG A 56 17.76 -8.27 -6.88
N ALA A 57 18.71 -8.84 -7.61
CA ALA A 57 20.00 -8.20 -7.82
C ALA A 57 19.86 -6.86 -8.58
N ARG A 58 18.93 -6.79 -9.54
CA ARG A 58 18.63 -5.54 -10.28
C ARG A 58 17.98 -4.48 -9.38
N VAL A 59 17.03 -4.84 -8.53
CA VAL A 59 16.46 -3.96 -7.48
C VAL A 59 17.59 -3.31 -6.69
N ARG A 60 18.54 -4.10 -6.17
CA ARG A 60 19.66 -3.59 -5.36
C ARG A 60 20.56 -2.63 -6.13
N ILE A 61 20.90 -2.96 -7.37
CA ILE A 61 21.76 -2.12 -8.21
C ILE A 61 21.11 -0.76 -8.46
N ASP A 62 19.85 -0.73 -8.89
CA ASP A 62 19.20 0.53 -9.24
C ASP A 62 18.77 1.32 -8.00
N LEU A 63 18.49 0.65 -6.87
CA LEU A 63 18.29 1.31 -5.58
C LEU A 63 19.56 2.05 -5.12
N ASN A 64 20.73 1.41 -5.21
CA ASN A 64 21.99 2.07 -4.87
C ASN A 64 22.25 3.31 -5.74
N LYS A 65 22.00 3.22 -7.06
CA LYS A 65 22.14 4.38 -7.94
C LYS A 65 21.16 5.50 -7.62
N SER A 66 19.93 5.17 -7.21
CA SER A 66 18.97 6.17 -6.74
C SER A 66 19.49 6.89 -5.50
N LEU A 67 20.03 6.15 -4.53
CA LEU A 67 20.60 6.72 -3.30
C LEU A 67 21.82 7.60 -3.59
N GLU A 68 22.69 7.20 -4.53
CA GLU A 68 23.82 8.01 -4.98
C GLU A 68 23.36 9.33 -5.63
N ALA A 69 22.33 9.27 -6.48
CA ALA A 69 21.76 10.46 -7.13
C ALA A 69 21.10 11.41 -6.10
N GLU A 70 20.37 10.86 -5.13
CA GLU A 70 19.77 11.64 -4.04
C GLU A 70 20.84 12.31 -3.18
N ALA A 71 21.92 11.60 -2.84
CA ALA A 71 23.06 12.15 -2.10
C ALA A 71 23.77 13.29 -2.86
N ALA A 72 23.72 13.26 -4.19
CA ALA A 72 24.20 14.33 -5.06
C ALA A 72 23.19 15.49 -5.23
N GLY A 73 21.99 15.39 -4.66
CA GLY A 73 20.91 16.37 -4.81
C GLY A 73 20.16 16.30 -6.14
N ASP A 74 20.44 15.29 -6.99
CA ASP A 74 19.76 15.08 -8.26
C ASP A 74 18.51 14.21 -8.07
N LEU A 75 17.45 14.85 -7.57
CA LEU A 75 16.17 14.19 -7.33
C LEU A 75 15.52 13.64 -8.61
N ALA A 76 15.76 14.26 -9.77
CA ALA A 76 15.18 13.80 -11.03
C ALA A 76 15.79 12.47 -11.46
N THR A 77 17.12 12.34 -11.37
CA THR A 77 17.82 11.08 -11.61
C THR A 77 17.48 10.03 -10.54
N ALA A 78 17.35 10.43 -9.28
CA ALA A 78 16.93 9.52 -8.21
C ALA A 78 15.54 8.91 -8.48
N ALA A 79 14.58 9.73 -8.92
CA ALA A 79 13.24 9.29 -9.30
C ALA A 79 13.25 8.32 -10.50
N ASN A 80 14.07 8.59 -11.52
CA ASN A 80 14.20 7.69 -12.68
C ASN A 80 14.75 6.30 -12.29
N PHE A 81 15.68 6.23 -11.32
CA PHE A 81 16.16 4.95 -10.81
C PHE A 81 15.16 4.27 -9.89
N GLN A 82 14.41 5.02 -9.08
CA GLN A 82 13.31 4.48 -8.28
C GLN A 82 12.23 3.85 -9.16
N GLU A 83 11.85 4.49 -10.27
CA GLU A 83 10.89 3.92 -11.22
C GLU A 83 11.36 2.56 -11.75
N LYS A 84 12.64 2.43 -12.11
CA LYS A 84 13.25 1.13 -12.48
C LYS A 84 13.23 0.11 -11.35
N VAL A 85 13.44 0.55 -10.11
CA VAL A 85 13.31 -0.32 -8.93
C VAL A 85 11.88 -0.87 -8.82
N LEU A 86 10.86 -0.02 -9.04
CA LEU A 86 9.46 -0.44 -9.06
C LEU A 86 9.17 -1.42 -10.21
N GLU A 87 9.75 -1.22 -11.40
CA GLU A 87 9.66 -2.17 -12.51
C GLU A 87 10.25 -3.53 -12.14
N TRP A 88 11.43 -3.56 -11.51
CA TRP A 88 12.05 -4.81 -11.09
C TRP A 88 11.27 -5.50 -9.98
N TRP A 89 10.70 -4.75 -9.04
CA TRP A 89 9.79 -5.31 -8.04
C TRP A 89 8.56 -5.92 -8.69
N LYS A 90 7.92 -5.23 -9.64
CA LYS A 90 6.77 -5.74 -10.38
C LYS A 90 7.10 -7.07 -11.07
N LEU A 91 8.24 -7.13 -11.75
CA LEU A 91 8.69 -8.33 -12.44
C LEU A 91 9.06 -9.47 -11.46
N LEU A 92 9.59 -9.14 -10.29
CA LEU A 92 9.92 -10.13 -9.25
C LEU A 92 8.67 -10.69 -8.57
N ILE A 93 7.67 -9.84 -8.32
CA ILE A 93 6.35 -10.27 -7.82
C ILE A 93 5.71 -11.23 -8.84
N ALA A 94 5.82 -10.95 -10.14
CA ALA A 94 5.32 -11.87 -11.16
C ALA A 94 6.04 -13.24 -11.18
N ASP A 95 7.32 -13.31 -10.79
CA ASP A 95 8.05 -14.56 -10.63
C ASP A 95 7.75 -15.27 -9.30
N VAL A 96 7.36 -14.52 -8.27
CA VAL A 96 7.07 -15.04 -6.92
C VAL A 96 5.71 -14.50 -6.47
N PRO A 97 4.59 -15.00 -7.05
CA PRO A 97 3.26 -14.39 -6.89
C PRO A 97 2.77 -14.34 -5.44
N SER A 98 3.22 -15.27 -4.59
CA SER A 98 2.89 -15.28 -3.16
C SER A 98 3.28 -13.98 -2.42
N LEU A 99 4.22 -13.20 -2.97
CA LEU A 99 4.58 -11.88 -2.43
C LEU A 99 3.43 -10.89 -2.46
N GLU A 100 2.49 -10.99 -3.41
CA GLU A 100 1.31 -10.10 -3.47
C GLU A 100 0.48 -10.17 -2.19
N GLN A 101 0.43 -11.34 -1.56
CA GLN A 101 -0.29 -11.60 -0.32
C GLN A 101 0.63 -11.61 0.91
N ALA A 102 1.79 -10.98 0.76
CA ALA A 102 2.77 -10.77 1.81
C ALA A 102 3.31 -12.07 2.45
N SER A 103 3.52 -13.13 1.66
CA SER A 103 4.14 -14.39 2.11
C SER A 103 5.50 -14.19 2.82
N ASN A 104 6.17 -13.07 2.59
CA ASN A 104 7.30 -12.61 3.41
C ASN A 104 7.17 -11.13 3.80
N ARG A 105 6.87 -10.85 5.08
CA ARG A 105 6.65 -9.49 5.59
C ARG A 105 7.85 -8.57 5.43
N ALA A 106 9.08 -9.05 5.63
CA ALA A 106 10.26 -8.22 5.50
C ALA A 106 10.45 -7.71 4.05
N ILE A 107 10.15 -8.56 3.07
CA ILE A 107 10.21 -8.19 1.64
C ILE A 107 9.05 -7.27 1.28
N THR A 108 7.84 -7.54 1.78
CA THR A 108 6.68 -6.65 1.62
C THR A 108 6.97 -5.25 2.14
N ASP A 109 7.51 -5.14 3.36
CA ASP A 109 7.88 -3.86 3.98
C ASP A 109 8.95 -3.13 3.16
N GLU A 110 9.90 -3.86 2.58
CA GLU A 110 10.90 -3.29 1.69
C GLU A 110 10.28 -2.72 0.42
N ILE A 111 9.37 -3.46 -0.24
CA ILE A 111 8.64 -2.99 -1.42
C ILE A 111 7.87 -1.71 -1.07
N LEU A 112 7.09 -1.71 0.01
CA LEU A 112 6.33 -0.54 0.46
C LEU A 112 7.24 0.65 0.78
N ALA A 113 8.40 0.43 1.40
CA ALA A 113 9.39 1.47 1.63
C ALA A 113 9.91 2.07 0.31
N THR A 114 10.13 1.27 -0.73
CA THR A 114 10.53 1.80 -2.05
C THR A 114 9.43 2.65 -2.69
N VAL A 115 8.16 2.25 -2.54
CA VAL A 115 7.00 3.03 -3.00
C VAL A 115 6.92 4.37 -2.27
N ALA A 116 7.00 4.35 -0.94
CA ALA A 116 6.96 5.56 -0.12
C ALA A 116 8.10 6.52 -0.46
N LYS A 117 9.31 5.99 -0.67
CA LYS A 117 10.49 6.77 -1.07
C LYS A 117 10.32 7.43 -2.44
N TYR A 118 9.73 6.70 -3.40
CA TYR A 118 9.42 7.24 -4.73
C TYR A 118 8.39 8.37 -4.65
N ALA A 119 7.29 8.15 -3.93
CA ALA A 119 6.27 9.15 -3.70
C ALA A 119 6.83 10.43 -3.05
N ASP A 120 7.68 10.29 -2.03
CA ASP A 120 8.36 11.41 -1.38
C ASP A 120 9.26 12.19 -2.35
N THR A 121 9.99 11.48 -3.21
CA THR A 121 10.87 12.10 -4.21
C THR A 121 10.05 12.88 -5.25
N LEU A 122 8.95 12.32 -5.74
CA LEU A 122 8.04 13.01 -6.66
C LEU A 122 7.42 14.26 -6.03
N ARG A 123 6.99 14.17 -4.77
CA ARG A 123 6.47 15.31 -4.01
C ARG A 123 7.50 16.44 -3.89
N LYS A 124 8.76 16.12 -3.59
CA LYS A 124 9.86 17.11 -3.55
C LYS A 124 10.15 17.75 -4.92
N LEU A 125 9.84 17.03 -6.00
CA LEU A 125 9.94 17.52 -7.38
C LEU A 125 8.69 18.27 -7.85
N ASP A 126 7.67 18.42 -7.00
CA ASP A 126 6.35 18.95 -7.36
C ASP A 126 5.71 18.19 -8.55
N ARG A 127 5.85 16.86 -8.53
CA ARG A 127 5.28 15.94 -9.52
C ARG A 127 4.23 15.04 -8.89
N PRO A 128 3.07 14.84 -9.54
CA PRO A 128 2.09 13.89 -9.06
C PRO A 128 2.57 12.44 -9.29
N ILE A 129 2.10 11.53 -8.44
CA ILE A 129 2.23 10.09 -8.71
C ILE A 129 1.40 9.76 -9.97
N PRO A 130 1.97 9.03 -10.95
CA PRO A 130 1.25 8.66 -12.17
C PRO A 130 0.01 7.81 -11.86
N GLY A 131 -1.10 8.06 -12.56
CA GLY A 131 -2.33 7.26 -12.40
C GLY A 131 -2.18 5.79 -12.83
N ASN A 132 -1.23 5.49 -13.71
CA ASN A 132 -0.86 4.12 -14.12
C ASN A 132 0.28 3.54 -13.27
N PHE A 133 0.26 3.79 -11.96
CA PHE A 133 1.31 3.41 -11.03
C PHE A 133 1.64 1.90 -11.09
N LEU A 134 2.93 1.56 -11.21
CA LEU A 134 3.40 0.21 -11.56
C LEU A 134 2.98 -0.88 -10.57
N LEU A 135 3.00 -0.57 -9.27
CA LEU A 135 2.68 -1.51 -8.18
C LEU A 135 1.29 -1.27 -7.59
N HIS A 136 0.38 -0.68 -8.36
CA HIS A 136 -0.99 -0.35 -7.90
C HIS A 136 -1.69 -1.55 -7.25
N GLY A 137 -1.76 -2.69 -7.95
CA GLY A 137 -2.43 -3.90 -7.43
C GLY A 137 -1.80 -4.41 -6.13
N PHE A 138 -0.47 -4.49 -6.07
CA PHE A 138 0.25 -4.87 -4.85
C PHE A 138 -0.08 -3.94 -3.69
N VAL A 139 0.06 -2.62 -3.88
CA VAL A 139 -0.19 -1.64 -2.80
C VAL A 139 -1.64 -1.67 -2.35
N ARG A 140 -2.58 -1.81 -3.28
CA ARG A 140 -4.01 -1.92 -2.97
C ARG A 140 -4.30 -3.11 -2.06
N ILE A 141 -3.81 -4.31 -2.40
CA ILE A 141 -3.97 -5.51 -1.55
C ILE A 141 -3.42 -5.25 -0.14
N GLN A 142 -2.22 -4.66 -0.05
CA GLN A 142 -1.62 -4.36 1.26
C GLN A 142 -2.44 -3.35 2.07
N MET A 143 -3.00 -2.33 1.41
CA MET A 143 -3.84 -1.32 2.04
C MET A 143 -5.17 -1.89 2.51
N GLU A 144 -5.87 -2.67 1.68
CA GLU A 144 -7.16 -3.29 2.03
C GLU A 144 -7.05 -4.18 3.28
N HIS A 145 -5.90 -4.83 3.45
CA HIS A 145 -5.62 -5.69 4.60
C HIS A 145 -4.98 -4.96 5.79
N ASP A 146 -4.70 -3.66 5.70
CA ASP A 146 -4.23 -2.87 6.84
C ASP A 146 -5.38 -2.71 7.86
N PRO A 147 -5.17 -3.08 9.14
CA PRO A 147 -6.17 -2.87 10.17
C PRO A 147 -6.68 -1.42 10.26
N GLN A 148 -5.86 -0.42 9.92
CA GLN A 148 -6.27 0.99 9.92
C GLN A 148 -7.31 1.29 8.84
N THR A 149 -7.26 0.62 7.68
CA THR A 149 -8.25 0.78 6.61
C THR A 149 -9.62 0.31 7.08
N ARG A 150 -9.68 -0.87 7.72
CA ARG A 150 -10.93 -1.37 8.30
C ARG A 150 -11.47 -0.46 9.38
N LEU A 151 -10.62 -0.01 10.30
CA LEU A 151 -11.03 0.92 11.36
C LEU A 151 -11.54 2.25 10.78
N ALA A 152 -10.95 2.72 9.68
CA ALA A 152 -11.40 3.92 9.00
C ALA A 152 -12.81 3.72 8.43
N GLN A 153 -13.03 2.61 7.73
CA GLN A 153 -14.35 2.24 7.17
C GLN A 153 -15.41 2.10 8.27
N GLU A 154 -15.09 1.41 9.37
CA GLU A 154 -16.00 1.25 10.53
C GLU A 154 -16.36 2.59 11.18
N ALA A 155 -15.39 3.52 11.29
CA ALA A 155 -15.64 4.85 11.83
C ALA A 155 -16.54 5.70 10.92
N ILE A 156 -16.32 5.63 9.60
CA ILE A 156 -17.20 6.29 8.62
C ILE A 156 -18.62 5.74 8.69
N GLU A 157 -18.77 4.41 8.74
CA GLU A 157 -20.08 3.78 8.86
C GLU A 157 -20.80 4.15 10.16
N SER A 158 -20.08 4.17 11.28
CA SER A 158 -20.61 4.66 12.54
C SER A 158 -21.07 6.13 12.45
N GLY A 159 -20.38 6.95 11.66
CA GLY A 159 -20.76 8.34 11.40
C GLY A 159 -22.06 8.46 10.62
N ARG A 160 -22.23 7.63 9.59
CA ARG A 160 -23.47 7.55 8.79
C ARG A 160 -24.67 7.15 9.63
N ILE A 161 -24.54 6.06 10.40
CA ILE A 161 -25.61 5.58 11.29
C ILE A 161 -26.02 6.68 12.28
N ALA A 162 -25.05 7.32 12.94
CA ALA A 162 -25.35 8.40 13.87
C ALA A 162 -26.01 9.62 13.19
N ALA A 163 -25.63 9.94 11.96
CA ALA A 163 -26.24 11.03 11.19
C ALA A 163 -27.70 10.72 10.82
N GLU A 164 -27.99 9.48 10.43
CA GLU A 164 -29.34 8.99 10.16
C GLU A 164 -30.24 9.03 11.40
N ASP A 165 -29.69 8.68 12.57
CA ASP A 165 -30.37 8.73 13.86
C ASP A 165 -30.52 10.17 14.41
N GLY A 166 -29.95 11.17 13.73
CA GLY A 166 -30.00 12.57 14.13
C GLY A 166 -29.02 12.94 15.26
N GLU A 167 -28.10 12.04 15.61
CA GLU A 167 -27.04 12.24 16.60
C GLU A 167 -25.85 13.00 15.98
N LEU A 168 -26.08 14.25 15.56
CA LEU A 168 -25.14 15.02 14.75
C LEU A 168 -23.75 15.23 15.41
N GLU A 169 -23.69 15.25 16.75
CA GLU A 169 -22.44 15.30 17.53
C GLU A 169 -21.64 14.00 17.44
N ALA A 170 -22.31 12.86 17.60
CA ALA A 170 -21.67 11.56 17.46
C ALA A 170 -21.22 11.33 16.01
N ALA A 171 -22.05 11.71 15.04
CA ALA A 171 -21.75 11.61 13.62
C ALA A 171 -20.46 12.36 13.25
N GLN A 172 -20.35 13.64 13.65
CA GLN A 172 -19.17 14.46 13.34
C GLN A 172 -17.90 13.82 13.90
N LYS A 173 -17.94 13.38 15.16
CA LYS A 173 -16.79 12.76 15.81
C LYS A 173 -16.35 11.47 15.09
N ALA A 174 -17.32 10.66 14.65
CA ALA A 174 -17.04 9.42 13.95
C ALA A 174 -16.45 9.66 12.54
N TYR A 175 -16.98 10.64 11.79
CA TYR A 175 -16.38 11.08 10.53
C TYR A 175 -14.95 11.59 10.71
N GLU A 176 -14.71 12.49 11.68
CA GLU A 176 -13.37 13.02 11.97
C GLU A 176 -12.38 11.92 12.36
N GLN A 177 -12.83 10.92 13.13
CA GLN A 177 -12.03 9.73 13.43
C GLN A 177 -11.71 8.92 12.16
N GLY A 178 -12.71 8.69 11.30
CA GLY A 178 -12.51 8.00 10.03
C GLY A 178 -11.52 8.72 9.12
N PHE A 179 -11.59 10.05 9.02
CA PHE A 179 -10.64 10.85 8.25
C PHE A 179 -9.23 10.81 8.82
N ALA A 180 -9.07 10.80 10.15
CA ALA A 180 -7.76 10.66 10.78
C ALA A 180 -7.13 9.28 10.52
N LEU A 181 -7.95 8.22 10.50
CA LEU A 181 -7.50 6.88 10.15
C LEU A 181 -7.13 6.79 8.67
N TRP A 182 -7.95 7.37 7.78
CA TRP A 182 -7.64 7.47 6.36
C TRP A 182 -6.36 8.25 6.07
N ARG A 183 -6.09 9.34 6.81
CA ARG A 183 -4.80 10.06 6.70
C ARG A 183 -3.62 9.13 7.00
N THR A 184 -3.74 8.33 8.07
CA THR A 184 -2.73 7.34 8.45
C THR A 184 -2.51 6.30 7.35
N VAL A 185 -3.59 5.83 6.72
CA VAL A 185 -3.54 4.89 5.59
C VAL A 185 -2.86 5.54 4.37
N LEU A 186 -3.26 6.75 3.98
CA LEU A 186 -2.68 7.47 2.83
C LEU A 186 -1.21 7.84 3.05
N ASP A 187 -0.79 8.15 4.29
CA ASP A 187 0.62 8.38 4.62
C ASP A 187 1.46 7.11 4.49
N ARG A 188 0.90 5.96 4.86
CA ARG A 188 1.56 4.65 4.71
C ARG A 188 1.58 4.17 3.27
N TYR A 189 0.52 4.43 2.50
CA TYR A 189 0.34 3.98 1.13
C TYR A 189 0.14 5.17 0.17
N PRO A 190 1.15 6.05 -0.01
CA PRO A 190 0.97 7.32 -0.70
C PRO A 190 0.54 7.19 -2.17
N SER A 191 0.84 6.07 -2.83
CA SER A 191 0.37 5.82 -4.20
C SER A 191 -1.15 5.60 -4.30
N VAL A 192 -1.82 5.28 -3.20
CA VAL A 192 -3.29 5.16 -3.13
C VAL A 192 -3.96 6.50 -3.41
N LEU A 193 -3.34 7.63 -3.07
CA LEU A 193 -3.87 8.95 -3.41
C LEU A 193 -4.00 9.17 -4.93
N ALA A 194 -3.30 8.37 -5.75
CA ALA A 194 -3.43 8.42 -7.21
C ALA A 194 -4.53 7.50 -7.76
N ASP A 195 -5.13 6.65 -6.93
CA ASP A 195 -6.24 5.79 -7.30
C ASP A 195 -7.53 6.64 -7.40
N SER A 196 -8.19 6.60 -8.56
CA SER A 196 -9.43 7.36 -8.76
C SER A 196 -10.61 6.76 -8.02
N THR A 197 -10.70 5.43 -7.90
CA THR A 197 -11.80 4.76 -7.20
C THR A 197 -11.78 5.11 -5.73
N ILE A 198 -10.62 4.98 -5.08
CA ILE A 198 -10.50 5.34 -3.65
C ILE A 198 -10.66 6.86 -3.45
N GLY A 199 -10.12 7.68 -4.36
CA GLY A 199 -10.29 9.12 -4.32
C GLY A 199 -11.76 9.56 -4.39
N GLU A 200 -12.52 9.01 -5.33
CA GLU A 200 -13.96 9.28 -5.51
C GLU A 200 -14.78 8.83 -4.29
N GLU A 201 -14.49 7.64 -3.74
CA GLU A 201 -15.14 7.15 -2.52
C GLU A 201 -14.90 8.08 -1.32
N LEU A 202 -13.66 8.55 -1.14
CA LEU A 202 -13.33 9.49 -0.07
C LEU A 202 -14.01 10.85 -0.26
N ILE A 203 -14.11 11.36 -1.48
CA ILE A 203 -14.84 12.61 -1.76
C ILE A 203 -16.32 12.48 -1.41
N ALA A 204 -16.97 11.38 -1.78
CA ALA A 204 -18.37 11.15 -1.42
C ALA A 204 -18.59 11.23 0.10
N VAL A 205 -17.70 10.60 0.87
CA VAL A 205 -17.73 10.65 2.35
C VAL A 205 -17.46 12.06 2.88
N ILE A 206 -16.55 12.81 2.27
CA ILE A 206 -16.26 14.20 2.64
C ILE A 206 -17.47 15.11 2.37
N ASP A 207 -18.19 14.88 1.28
CA ASP A 207 -19.40 15.64 0.96
C ASP A 207 -20.54 15.34 1.94
N GLU A 208 -20.73 14.07 2.34
CA GLU A 208 -21.65 13.71 3.43
C GLU A 208 -21.32 14.47 4.73
N TYR A 209 -20.03 14.57 5.06
CA TYR A 209 -19.56 15.32 6.23
C TYR A 209 -19.82 16.83 6.09
N ARG A 210 -19.66 17.41 4.90
CA ARG A 210 -20.01 18.82 4.65
C ARG A 210 -21.49 19.09 4.86
N GLU A 211 -22.35 18.21 4.37
CA GLU A 211 -23.80 18.30 4.61
C GLU A 211 -24.14 18.18 6.11
N LEU A 212 -23.44 17.31 6.84
CA LEU A 212 -23.59 17.21 8.30
C LEU A 212 -23.21 18.52 8.99
N LEU A 213 -22.09 19.14 8.63
CA LEU A 213 -21.66 20.42 9.19
C LEU A 213 -22.66 21.54 8.87
N GLU A 214 -23.22 21.56 7.66
CA GLU A 214 -24.25 22.54 7.28
C GLU A 214 -25.51 22.41 8.16
N LYS A 215 -25.98 21.18 8.42
CA LYS A 215 -27.10 20.92 9.36
C LYS A 215 -26.78 21.45 10.76
N ARG A 216 -25.51 21.42 11.17
CA ARG A 216 -25.03 21.95 12.45
C ARG A 216 -24.70 23.45 12.42
N LYS A 217 -24.73 24.09 11.25
CA LYS A 217 -24.29 25.48 11.03
C LYS A 217 -22.82 25.68 11.41
N GLU A 218 -22.01 24.67 11.18
CA GLU A 218 -20.56 24.69 11.35
C GLU A 218 -19.89 24.80 9.97
N GLU A 219 -18.70 25.40 9.94
CA GLU A 219 -17.88 25.48 8.73
C GLU A 219 -16.89 24.33 8.70
N MET A 220 -16.49 23.93 7.49
CA MET A 220 -15.43 22.94 7.32
C MET A 220 -14.11 23.45 7.95
N PRO A 221 -13.37 22.60 8.69
CA PRO A 221 -12.10 23.01 9.28
C PRO A 221 -11.13 23.53 8.22
N LYS A 222 -10.46 24.66 8.50
CA LYS A 222 -9.47 25.24 7.58
C LYS A 222 -8.29 24.31 7.30
N ASP A 223 -7.89 23.56 8.32
CA ASP A 223 -6.79 22.59 8.26
C ASP A 223 -7.37 21.17 8.13
N PHE A 224 -8.27 20.95 7.16
CA PHE A 224 -8.89 19.66 6.96
C PHE A 224 -7.85 18.58 6.62
N ILE A 225 -7.89 17.44 7.32
CA ILE A 225 -6.80 16.46 7.31
C ILE A 225 -6.64 15.72 5.96
N LEU A 226 -7.68 15.71 5.14
CA LEU A 226 -7.68 15.13 3.79
C LEU A 226 -7.82 16.22 2.71
N GLN A 227 -7.25 17.40 2.96
CA GLN A 227 -7.31 18.52 2.02
C GLN A 227 -6.70 18.18 0.64
N ASP A 228 -5.66 17.35 0.61
CA ASP A 228 -5.04 16.85 -0.62
C ASP A 228 -5.98 15.97 -1.46
N VAL A 229 -6.88 15.22 -0.82
CA VAL A 229 -7.94 14.47 -1.51
C VAL A 229 -8.95 15.44 -2.14
N VAL A 230 -9.39 16.45 -1.39
CA VAL A 230 -10.32 17.49 -1.88
C VAL A 230 -9.74 18.24 -3.07
N GLU A 231 -8.49 18.67 -2.99
CA GLU A 231 -7.82 19.41 -4.07
C GLU A 231 -7.67 18.56 -5.34
N ARG A 232 -7.52 17.25 -5.19
CA ARG A 232 -7.34 16.33 -6.31
C ARG A 232 -8.65 15.89 -6.97
N TYR A 233 -9.70 15.68 -6.19
CA TYR A 233 -10.92 14.98 -6.64
C TYR A 233 -12.23 15.76 -6.41
N GLY A 234 -12.24 16.85 -5.64
CA GLY A 234 -13.46 17.57 -5.25
C GLY A 234 -14.05 18.50 -6.32
N GLN A 235 -14.09 18.06 -7.58
CA GLN A 235 -14.66 18.82 -8.71
C GLN A 235 -16.19 18.75 -8.77
#